data_AF-A0A841TGC4-F1
#
_entry.id   AF-A0A841TGC4-F1
#
_cell.length_a   1.000
_cell.length_b   1.000
_cell.length_c   1.000
_cell.angle_alpha   90.00
_cell.angle_beta   90.00
_cell.angle_gamma   90.00
#
_symmetry.space_group_name_H-M   'P 1'
#
loop_
_entity.id
_entity.type
_entity.pdbx_description
1 polymer ?
#
loop_
_entity_poly.entity_id
_entity_poly.type
_entity_poly.pdbx_seq_one_letter_code
_entity_poly.pdbx_strand_id
1 'polypeptide(L)'
;MSWPASKYSHITPDKLRELRSSGKTIDEIAQHFNAPQGTIGWMLRKYGIVEGLGKGKYKRKPKAMHSTPTGREPGTEPMRVEITPEQEATIRALYRKVPRREIAKQLGIGKVLLNQMILQLGVGK
;
A
#
# COMPACT_ATOMS: atom_id res chain seq x y z
N MET A 1 -17.77 6.31 22.17
CA MET A 1 -17.26 5.79 20.87
C MET A 1 -17.01 4.30 21.02
N SER A 2 -17.98 3.46 20.64
CA SER A 2 -17.85 2.00 20.74
C SER A 2 -17.20 1.48 19.46
N TRP A 3 -15.97 0.97 19.56
CA TRP A 3 -15.25 0.37 18.44
C TRP A 3 -15.82 -1.04 18.18
N PRO A 4 -15.94 -1.48 16.91
CA PRO A 4 -16.40 -2.83 16.60
C PRO A 4 -15.44 -3.83 17.24
N ALA A 5 -15.97 -4.74 18.05
CA ALA A 5 -15.22 -5.78 18.72
C ALA A 5 -14.36 -6.53 17.69
N SER A 6 -13.04 -6.30 17.74
CA SER A 6 -12.10 -7.06 16.93
C SER A 6 -12.36 -8.54 17.16
N LYS A 7 -12.26 -9.38 16.13
CA LYS A 7 -12.39 -10.85 16.14
C LYS A 7 -11.71 -11.57 17.32
N TYR A 8 -10.79 -10.90 17.98
CA TYR A 8 -9.97 -11.36 19.10
C TYR A 8 -10.28 -10.66 20.44
N SER A 9 -11.47 -10.11 20.62
CA SER A 9 -11.90 -9.43 21.86
C SER A 9 -11.90 -10.33 23.10
N HIS A 10 -11.99 -11.65 22.91
CA HIS A 10 -11.88 -12.65 23.97
C HIS A 10 -10.44 -12.88 24.46
N ILE A 11 -9.42 -12.35 23.77
CA ILE A 11 -8.02 -12.47 24.16
C ILE A 11 -7.70 -11.34 25.14
N THR A 12 -7.75 -11.64 26.43
CA THR A 12 -7.42 -10.71 27.50
C THR A 12 -5.91 -10.66 27.77
N PRO A 13 -5.38 -9.50 28.20
CA PRO A 13 -3.97 -9.37 28.57
C PRO A 13 -3.58 -10.28 29.74
N ASP A 14 -4.48 -10.50 30.71
CA ASP A 14 -4.23 -11.36 31.87
C ASP A 14 -3.98 -12.81 31.45
N LYS A 15 -4.78 -13.33 30.53
CA LYS A 15 -4.65 -14.71 30.04
C LYS A 15 -3.39 -14.90 29.19
N LEU A 16 -3.01 -13.87 28.42
CA LEU A 16 -1.74 -13.86 27.69
C LEU A 16 -0.53 -13.88 28.65
N ARG A 17 -0.63 -13.16 29.77
CA ARG A 17 0.42 -13.15 30.80
C ARG A 17 0.52 -14.50 31.49
N GLU A 18 -0.60 -15.10 31.88
CA GLU A 18 -0.66 -16.42 32.50
C GLU A 18 0.00 -17.49 31.62
N LEU A 19 -0.39 -17.56 30.34
CA LEU A 19 0.18 -18.53 29.39
C LEU A 19 1.67 -18.29 29.13
N ARG A 20 2.12 -17.03 29.17
CA ARG A 20 3.54 -16.72 29.01
C ARG A 20 4.34 -17.09 30.26
N SER A 21 3.80 -16.81 31.45
CA SER A 21 4.36 -17.21 32.74
C SER A 21 4.40 -18.73 32.91
N SER A 22 3.47 -19.47 32.29
CA SER A 22 3.51 -20.93 32.24
C SER A 22 4.53 -21.49 31.25
N GLY A 23 5.39 -20.64 30.66
CA GLY A 23 6.46 -21.05 29.76
C GLY A 23 6.02 -21.38 28.33
N LYS A 24 4.74 -21.16 27.96
CA LYS A 24 4.27 -21.47 26.60
C LYS A 24 4.92 -20.55 25.57
N THR A 25 5.20 -21.13 24.42
CA THR A 25 5.70 -20.42 23.24
C THR A 25 4.58 -19.64 22.56
N ILE A 26 4.95 -18.66 21.73
CA ILE A 26 3.98 -17.85 20.98
C ILE A 26 3.11 -18.72 20.05
N ASP A 27 3.68 -19.82 19.53
CA ASP A 27 2.95 -20.76 18.68
C ASP A 27 1.85 -21.49 19.45
N GLU A 28 2.18 -22.03 20.63
CA GLU A 28 1.20 -22.72 21.47
C GLU A 28 0.08 -21.78 21.94
N ILE A 29 0.43 -20.52 22.24
CA ILE A 29 -0.57 -19.49 22.58
C ILE A 29 -1.46 -19.19 21.37
N ALA A 30 -0.89 -19.12 20.17
CA ALA A 30 -1.62 -18.93 18.92
C ALA A 30 -2.59 -20.07 18.63
N GLN A 31 -2.16 -21.31 18.83
CA GLN A 31 -3.02 -22.49 18.74
C GLN A 31 -4.13 -22.47 19.78
N HIS A 32 -3.83 -22.08 21.03
CA HIS A 32 -4.81 -22.02 22.11
C HIS A 32 -5.97 -21.05 21.83
N PHE A 33 -5.70 -19.92 21.16
CA PHE A 33 -6.72 -18.93 20.81
C PHE A 33 -7.20 -19.01 19.36
N ASN A 34 -6.74 -20.01 18.59
CA ASN A 34 -6.97 -20.11 17.15
C ASN A 34 -6.73 -18.78 16.41
N ALA A 35 -5.63 -18.11 16.77
CA ALA A 35 -5.27 -16.80 16.27
C ALA A 35 -3.93 -16.88 15.52
N PRO A 36 -3.71 -16.06 14.48
CA PRO A 36 -2.40 -16.00 13.83
C PRO A 36 -1.30 -15.65 14.83
N GLN A 37 -0.16 -16.35 14.74
CA GLN A 37 1.02 -16.07 15.58
C GLN A 37 1.41 -14.59 15.58
N GLY A 38 1.31 -13.92 14.42
CA GLY A 38 1.59 -12.49 14.28
C GLY A 38 0.66 -11.62 15.13
N THR A 39 -0.62 -12.00 15.27
CA THR A 39 -1.60 -11.31 16.10
C THR A 39 -1.26 -11.47 17.58
N ILE A 40 -0.98 -12.69 18.04
CA ILE A 40 -0.56 -12.96 19.43
C ILE A 40 0.74 -12.24 19.76
N GLY A 41 1.73 -12.30 18.86
CA GLY A 41 3.00 -11.61 19.03
C GLY A 41 2.83 -10.08 19.10
N TRP A 42 1.92 -9.51 18.32
CA TRP A 42 1.58 -8.09 18.42
C TRP A 42 0.89 -7.75 19.75
N MET A 43 -0.06 -8.57 20.21
CA MET A 43 -0.76 -8.37 21.48
C MET A 43 0.20 -8.45 22.69
N LEU A 44 1.08 -9.45 22.72
CA LEU A 44 2.09 -9.60 23.78
C LEU A 44 3.01 -8.37 23.87
N ARG A 45 3.39 -7.78 22.73
CA ARG A 45 4.15 -6.52 22.69
C ARG A 45 3.32 -5.32 23.12
N LYS A 46 2.08 -5.21 22.63
CA LYS A 46 1.17 -4.11 22.95
C LYS A 46 0.91 -4.02 24.46
N TYR A 47 0.84 -5.17 25.14
CA TYR A 47 0.62 -5.24 26.58
C TYR A 47 1.91 -5.30 27.42
N GLY A 48 3.09 -5.17 26.80
CA GLY A 48 4.37 -5.15 27.50
C GLY A 48 4.73 -6.46 28.22
N ILE A 49 4.17 -7.60 27.77
CA ILE A 49 4.41 -8.92 28.40
C ILE A 49 5.75 -9.52 27.93
N VAL A 50 6.27 -9.08 26.78
CA VAL A 50 7.57 -9.51 26.25
C VAL A 50 8.40 -8.29 25.88
N GLU A 51 9.50 -8.06 26.60
CA GLU A 51 10.55 -7.14 26.19
C GLU A 51 11.44 -7.80 25.14
N GLY A 52 11.94 -7.04 24.16
CA GLY A 52 13.07 -7.48 23.33
C GLY A 52 12.77 -8.02 21.94
N LEU A 53 11.51 -8.19 21.52
CA LEU A 53 11.24 -8.25 20.07
C LEU A 53 11.10 -6.81 19.57
N GLY A 54 12.26 -6.16 19.38
CA GLY A 54 12.38 -4.79 18.91
C GLY A 54 11.44 -4.51 17.74
N LYS A 55 10.94 -3.27 17.66
CA LYS A 55 10.02 -2.74 16.62
C LYS A 55 10.27 -3.50 15.33
N GLY A 56 9.51 -4.58 15.14
CA GLY A 56 9.70 -5.46 14.02
C GLY A 56 9.19 -4.62 12.90
N LYS A 57 10.11 -3.95 12.19
CA LYS A 57 9.87 -3.54 10.82
C LYS A 57 9.29 -4.81 10.24
N TYR A 58 7.98 -4.82 9.98
CA TYR A 58 7.47 -5.79 9.04
C TYR A 58 8.37 -5.53 7.84
N LYS A 59 9.40 -6.36 7.65
CA LYS A 59 9.98 -6.57 6.35
C LYS A 59 8.74 -7.07 5.63
N ARG A 60 8.01 -6.16 4.99
CA ARG A 60 7.10 -6.51 3.91
C ARG A 60 7.94 -7.52 3.16
N LYS A 61 7.53 -8.80 3.16
CA LYS A 61 8.15 -9.75 2.24
C LYS A 61 8.18 -8.97 0.93
N PRO A 62 9.35 -8.73 0.30
CA PRO A 62 9.34 -8.10 -1.01
C PRO A 62 8.28 -8.88 -1.77
N LYS A 63 7.24 -8.18 -2.24
CA LYS A 63 6.19 -8.80 -3.06
C LYS A 63 6.95 -9.75 -3.96
N ALA A 64 6.58 -11.03 -3.96
CA ALA A 64 7.09 -11.98 -4.94
C ALA A 64 7.22 -11.20 -6.24
N MET A 65 8.46 -11.08 -6.74
CA MET A 65 8.77 -10.26 -7.91
C MET A 65 8.01 -10.88 -9.08
N HIS A 66 6.72 -10.57 -9.20
CA HIS A 66 6.24 -10.16 -10.49
C HIS A 66 7.06 -8.92 -10.79
N SER A 67 8.16 -9.15 -11.50
CA SER A 67 8.85 -8.15 -12.28
C SER A 67 7.77 -7.43 -13.08
N THR A 68 7.22 -6.36 -12.52
CA THR A 68 6.74 -5.30 -13.38
C THR A 68 8.04 -4.77 -13.98
N PRO A 69 8.22 -4.79 -15.31
CA PRO A 69 9.43 -4.30 -15.93
C PRO A 69 9.44 -2.77 -15.75
N THR A 70 9.84 -2.30 -14.58
CA THR A 70 10.11 -0.90 -14.28
C THR A 70 11.57 -0.58 -14.58
N GLY A 71 12.03 -1.03 -15.74
CA GLY A 71 13.27 -0.63 -16.37
C GLY A 71 12.94 -0.35 -17.82
N ARG A 72 12.63 0.91 -18.13
CA ARG A 72 12.70 1.36 -19.53
C ARG A 72 14.18 1.29 -19.89
N GLU A 73 14.53 0.52 -20.92
CA GLU A 73 15.93 0.45 -21.34
C GLU A 73 16.45 1.86 -21.65
N PRO A 74 17.66 2.21 -21.21
CA PRO A 74 18.29 3.48 -21.53
C PRO A 74 18.58 3.49 -23.05
N GLY A 75 17.62 3.97 -23.83
CA GLY A 75 17.65 3.93 -25.29
C GLY A 75 16.26 3.89 -25.94
N THR A 76 15.19 3.56 -25.20
CA THR A 76 13.83 3.68 -25.76
C THR A 76 13.43 5.15 -25.82
N GLU A 77 13.55 5.75 -27.00
CA GLU A 77 13.07 7.11 -27.22
C GLU A 77 11.63 7.27 -26.71
N PRO A 78 11.30 8.43 -26.09
CA PRO A 78 9.93 8.73 -25.74
C PRO A 78 9.06 8.62 -26.99
N MET A 79 8.17 7.62 -27.04
CA MET A 79 7.14 7.50 -28.06
C MET A 79 6.50 8.88 -28.24
N ARG A 80 6.75 9.50 -29.40
CA ARG A 80 6.14 10.79 -29.71
C ARG A 80 4.68 10.53 -30.02
N VAL A 81 3.81 11.08 -29.18
CA VAL A 81 2.37 11.06 -29.44
C VAL A 81 2.06 12.20 -30.39
N GLU A 82 1.28 11.91 -31.44
CA GLU A 82 0.68 12.94 -32.27
C GLU A 82 -0.40 13.63 -31.44
N ILE A 83 -0.15 14.89 -31.08
CA ILE A 83 -1.10 15.70 -30.32
C ILE A 83 -1.87 16.54 -31.32
N THR A 84 -3.18 16.37 -31.39
CA THR A 84 -4.00 17.25 -32.22
C THR A 84 -4.13 18.63 -31.56
N PRO A 85 -4.31 19.72 -32.33
CA PRO A 85 -4.49 21.06 -31.76
C PRO A 85 -5.66 21.15 -30.76
N GLU A 86 -6.73 20.40 -31.02
CA GLU A 86 -7.90 20.32 -30.13
C GLU A 86 -7.57 19.65 -28.79
N GLN A 87 -6.77 18.58 -28.83
CA GLN A 87 -6.30 17.90 -27.62
C GLN A 87 -5.36 18.79 -26.81
N GLU A 88 -4.44 19.49 -27.46
CA GLU A 88 -3.56 20.44 -26.80
C GLU A 88 -4.35 21.55 -26.10
N ALA A 89 -5.29 22.19 -26.82
CA ALA A 89 -6.13 23.25 -26.28
C ALA A 89 -6.92 22.75 -25.06
N THR A 90 -7.50 21.55 -25.15
CA THR A 90 -8.24 20.90 -24.07
C THR A 90 -7.35 20.62 -22.86
N ILE A 91 -6.17 20.04 -23.06
CA ILE A 91 -5.22 19.75 -21.97
C ILE A 91 -4.80 21.05 -21.28
N ARG A 92 -4.37 22.07 -22.04
CA ARG A 92 -3.94 23.36 -21.47
C ARG A 92 -5.05 24.06 -20.68
N ALA A 93 -6.28 24.03 -21.20
CA ALA A 93 -7.42 24.67 -20.55
C ALA A 93 -7.83 23.97 -19.24
N LEU A 94 -7.75 22.64 -19.19
CA LEU A 94 -8.30 21.84 -18.09
C LEU A 94 -7.26 21.38 -17.07
N TYR A 95 -5.97 21.28 -17.42
CA TYR A 95 -4.95 20.64 -16.59
C TYR A 95 -4.85 21.16 -15.15
N ARG A 96 -5.09 22.47 -14.94
CA ARG A 96 -5.09 23.10 -13.61
C ARG A 96 -6.46 23.16 -12.93
N LYS A 97 -7.53 22.88 -13.67
CA LYS A 97 -8.92 23.04 -13.21
C LYS A 97 -9.59 21.71 -12.87
N VAL A 98 -9.18 20.63 -13.54
CA VAL A 98 -9.87 19.35 -13.49
C VAL A 98 -8.86 18.22 -13.23
N PRO A 99 -9.22 17.17 -12.44
CA PRO A 99 -8.36 16.01 -12.26
C PRO A 99 -7.96 15.36 -13.59
N ARG A 100 -6.69 14.97 -13.73
CA ARG A 100 -6.15 14.34 -14.94
C ARG A 100 -6.96 13.14 -15.43
N ARG A 101 -7.57 12.38 -14.52
CA ARG A 101 -8.43 11.24 -14.87
C ARG A 101 -9.65 11.66 -15.68
N GLU A 102 -10.25 12.80 -15.36
CA GLU A 102 -11.44 13.28 -16.08
C GLU A 102 -11.05 13.89 -17.43
N ILE A 103 -9.89 14.56 -17.50
CA ILE A 103 -9.32 15.03 -18.78
C ILE A 103 -9.07 13.84 -19.72
N ALA A 104 -8.51 12.74 -19.20
CA ALA A 104 -8.30 11.52 -19.98
C ALA A 104 -9.62 10.94 -20.50
N LYS A 105 -10.67 10.95 -19.66
CA LYS A 105 -12.00 10.48 -20.02
C LYS A 105 -12.64 11.36 -21.10
N GLN A 106 -12.53 12.69 -20.99
CA GLN A 106 -13.05 13.63 -21.99
C GLN A 106 -12.38 13.49 -23.36
N LEU A 107 -11.08 13.21 -23.36
CA LEU A 107 -10.32 12.97 -24.58
C LEU A 107 -10.45 11.53 -25.09
N GLY A 108 -11.12 10.63 -24.36
CA GLY A 108 -11.22 9.22 -24.71
C GLY A 108 -9.88 8.46 -24.69
N ILE A 109 -8.86 9.00 -24.00
CA ILE A 109 -7.50 8.45 -24.01
C ILE A 109 -7.13 7.77 -22.69
N GLY A 110 -6.16 6.87 -22.76
CA GLY A 110 -5.57 6.25 -21.57
C GLY A 110 -4.75 7.23 -20.73
N LYS A 111 -4.68 6.98 -19.41
CA LYS A 111 -3.88 7.78 -18.46
C LYS A 111 -2.41 7.91 -18.87
N VAL A 112 -1.83 6.85 -19.44
CA VAL A 112 -0.43 6.83 -19.88
C VAL A 112 -0.21 7.80 -21.04
N LEU A 113 -1.13 7.79 -22.02
CA LEU A 113 -1.07 8.68 -23.18
C LEU A 113 -1.23 10.14 -22.75
N LEU A 114 -2.21 10.44 -21.89
CA LEU A 114 -2.37 11.79 -21.34
C LEU A 114 -1.09 12.28 -20.64
N ASN A 115 -0.46 11.42 -19.83
CA ASN A 115 0.79 11.78 -19.15
C ASN A 115 1.93 12.05 -20.13
N GLN A 116 2.03 11.29 -21.22
CA GLN A 116 3.00 11.54 -22.29
C GLN A 116 2.74 12.89 -22.96
N MET A 117 1.48 13.20 -23.28
CA MET A 117 1.10 14.47 -23.89
C MET A 117 1.42 15.65 -22.95
N ILE A 118 1.12 15.54 -21.66
CA ILE A 118 1.47 16.58 -20.66
C ILE A 118 2.99 16.81 -20.59
N LEU A 119 3.78 15.73 -20.65
CA LEU A 119 5.25 15.81 -20.65
C LEU A 119 5.78 16.48 -21.92
N GLN A 120 5.22 16.13 -23.10
CA GLN A 120 5.58 16.76 -24.37
C GLN A 120 5.17 18.24 -24.43
N LEU A 121 4.01 18.60 -23.90
CA LEU A 121 3.49 19.97 -23.85
C LEU A 121 4.14 20.83 -22.75
N GLY A 122 4.89 20.23 -21.82
CA GLY A 122 5.59 20.94 -20.74
C GLY A 122 4.68 21.61 -19.70
N VAL A 123 3.39 21.28 -19.66
CA VAL A 123 2.39 21.94 -18.79
C VAL A 123 2.52 21.54 -17.31
N GLY A 124 3.26 20.47 -17.02
CA GLY A 124 3.44 19.91 -15.67
C GLY A 124 4.71 20.33 -14.92
N LYS A 125 5.39 21.41 -15.34
CA LYS A 125 6.52 22.02 -14.62
C LYS A 125 6.04 23.13 -13.69
#